data_AF-A0A495TAA1-F1
#
_entry.id   AF-A0A495TAA1-F1
#
_cell.length_a   1.000
_cell.length_b   1.000
_cell.length_c   1.000
_cell.angle_alpha   90.00
_cell.angle_beta   90.00
_cell.angle_gamma   90.00
#
_symmetry.space_group_name_H-M   'P 1'
#
loop_
_entity.id
_entity.type
_entity.pdbx_description
1 polymer ?
#
loop_
_entity_poly.entity_id
_entity_poly.type
_entity_poly.pdbx_seq_one_letter_code
_entity_poly.pdbx_strand_id
1 'polypeptide(L)'
;MIIEDGPAGRAARGLRDRQGRRGLRGFRAAAAFGAVAALLAGCSGEVGAVEQPPAATATAAAVPGLCSTVQEPFPKLAMDGGSKVLEPNPWNTAGTVCVDPVGDNGFTVSRIRDFVPKNPLAPGAYPNVSTAPGASGLPVPVSALGDATADWDANGRVSGSFNLSFDLWYGSTPDNCLPGDSAELMVWLDATDNVRPAGDKVAGAQQFGDADYDVYQAPITGPHSVISYVRTAPTHTTRGLDLRLFTADAMARGYVPKGSYLCRVQAGFEVWSGGTGLRSESFAFHNRIGLPAGEVPAGAPGICLRHGGGGLAGTPVTVGSCGDPGVSTGWTVGNDGSLRGGAACLAPTADRSAVTLAECTGGSAQRWTPVAGQRLKHPDSGLCLGTAGGALADGTAVTLRPCADTVAQRWKLPYNGVA
;
A
#
# COMPACT_ATOMS: atom_id res chain seq x y z
N MET A 1 15.24 58.86 -20.50
CA MET A 1 14.50 59.21 -19.28
C MET A 1 15.11 58.35 -18.17
N ILE A 2 16.32 58.69 -17.71
CA ILE A 2 16.61 59.65 -16.63
C ILE A 2 15.99 59.12 -15.31
N ILE A 3 16.75 58.38 -14.50
CA ILE A 3 17.45 58.83 -13.24
C ILE A 3 16.47 58.75 -12.04
N GLU A 4 16.77 58.32 -10.80
CA GLU A 4 17.92 57.80 -10.05
C GLU A 4 17.39 57.35 -8.66
N ASP A 5 18.18 56.52 -7.97
CA ASP A 5 18.54 56.54 -6.54
C ASP A 5 17.54 56.55 -5.36
N GLY A 6 17.97 55.82 -4.30
CA GLY A 6 17.39 55.73 -2.95
C GLY A 6 17.55 57.03 -2.12
N PRO A 7 17.51 57.02 -0.77
CA PRO A 7 18.38 56.19 0.07
C PRO A 7 17.82 55.75 1.45
N ALA A 8 18.69 55.12 2.23
CA ALA A 8 18.55 54.65 3.60
C ALA A 8 18.32 55.77 4.66
N GLY A 9 17.75 55.41 5.82
CA GLY A 9 17.63 56.33 6.96
C GLY A 9 17.19 55.73 8.30
N ARG A 10 18.21 55.40 9.12
CA ARG A 10 18.32 55.61 10.59
C ARG A 10 17.62 54.71 11.62
N ALA A 11 18.45 54.39 12.61
CA ALA A 11 18.24 53.66 13.86
C ALA A 11 17.55 54.48 14.97
N ALA A 12 16.95 53.78 15.93
CA ALA A 12 16.82 54.24 17.32
C ALA A 12 16.91 53.06 18.30
N ARG A 13 17.62 53.30 19.41
CA ARG A 13 17.95 52.43 20.54
C ARG A 13 16.83 52.40 21.61
N GLY A 14 16.87 51.36 22.46
CA GLY A 14 16.36 51.34 23.85
C GLY A 14 15.37 50.19 24.07
N LEU A 15 15.38 49.39 25.14
CA LEU A 15 16.11 49.33 26.39
C LEU A 15 15.94 47.90 26.97
N ARG A 16 16.81 47.54 27.92
CA ARG A 16 16.93 46.24 28.62
C ARG A 16 15.65 45.86 29.38
N ASP A 17 15.36 44.56 29.53
CA ASP A 17 15.21 43.98 30.88
C ASP A 17 15.46 42.46 30.99
N ARG A 18 15.78 42.06 32.21
CA ARG A 18 16.37 40.81 32.69
C ARG A 18 15.37 39.68 33.01
N GLN A 19 15.92 38.46 32.96
CA GLN A 19 15.73 37.31 33.87
C GLN A 19 14.36 36.59 33.98
N GLY A 20 14.42 35.25 33.89
CA GLY A 20 13.41 34.39 34.53
C GLY A 20 13.38 32.92 34.07
N ARG A 21 14.44 32.15 34.30
CA ARG A 21 14.40 30.66 34.23
C ARG A 21 13.42 30.12 35.30
N ARG A 22 12.50 29.23 34.92
CA ARG A 22 11.90 28.24 35.84
C ARG A 22 11.77 26.89 35.15
N GLY A 23 12.37 25.88 35.78
CA GLY A 23 12.37 24.49 35.31
C GLY A 23 11.06 23.77 35.60
N LEU A 24 10.73 22.82 34.74
CA LEU A 24 9.65 21.86 34.94
C LEU A 24 10.19 20.61 35.63
N ARG A 25 9.70 20.34 36.85
CA ARG A 25 9.81 19.03 37.50
C ARG A 25 8.55 18.22 37.19
N GLY A 26 8.75 16.98 36.76
CA GLY A 26 7.68 16.03 36.50
C GLY A 26 6.98 15.56 37.78
N PHE A 27 5.73 15.14 37.62
CA PHE A 27 5.00 14.38 38.61
C PHE A 27 4.44 13.11 37.94
N ARG A 28 4.87 11.96 38.46
CA ARG A 28 4.22 10.66 38.29
C ARG A 28 3.09 10.59 39.32
N ALA A 29 1.88 10.25 38.90
CA ALA A 29 0.79 9.86 39.81
C ALA A 29 0.57 8.35 39.69
N ALA A 30 0.82 7.64 40.80
CA ALA A 30 0.47 6.25 41.00
C ALA A 30 -0.97 6.18 41.54
N ALA A 31 -1.78 5.27 41.00
CA ALA A 31 -3.13 4.98 41.50
C ALA A 31 -3.03 4.03 42.71
N ALA A 32 -3.68 4.41 43.82
CA ALA A 32 -3.89 3.54 44.97
C ALA A 32 -5.40 3.27 45.09
N PHE A 33 -5.79 2.00 45.05
CA PHE A 33 -7.14 1.54 45.38
C PHE A 33 -7.27 1.42 46.91
N GLY A 34 -8.16 2.22 47.49
CA GLY A 34 -8.58 2.12 48.89
C GLY A 34 -9.98 1.52 48.98
N ALA A 35 -10.10 0.39 49.68
CA ALA A 35 -11.36 -0.24 50.04
C ALA A 35 -12.10 0.57 51.12
N VAL A 36 -13.42 0.71 50.99
CA VAL A 36 -14.30 1.14 52.09
C VAL A 36 -15.43 0.12 52.21
N ALA A 37 -15.40 -0.63 53.30
CA ALA A 37 -16.53 -1.41 53.79
C ALA A 37 -17.35 -0.54 54.74
N ALA A 38 -18.67 -0.49 54.57
CA ALA A 38 -19.58 0.03 55.57
C ALA A 38 -20.85 -0.82 55.61
N LEU A 39 -21.17 -1.28 56.82
CA LEU A 39 -22.35 -2.03 57.20
C LEU A 39 -23.63 -1.19 57.05
N LEU A 40 -24.70 -1.80 56.54
CA LEU A 40 -26.07 -1.47 56.95
C LEU A 40 -26.90 -2.75 57.05
N ALA A 41 -27.45 -2.98 58.25
CA ALA A 41 -28.35 -4.05 58.59
C ALA A 41 -29.81 -3.64 58.30
N GLY A 42 -30.58 -4.59 57.77
CA GLY A 42 -31.98 -4.83 58.14
C GLY A 42 -33.02 -3.80 57.70
N CYS A 43 -33.70 -4.09 56.58
CA CYS A 43 -35.15 -3.95 56.44
C CYS A 43 -35.61 -4.93 55.36
N SER A 44 -36.22 -6.03 55.79
CA SER A 44 -36.83 -7.03 54.92
C SER A 44 -38.17 -6.51 54.41
N GLY A 45 -38.22 -6.15 53.13
CA GLY A 45 -39.45 -5.90 52.40
C GLY A 45 -39.38 -6.63 51.06
N GLU A 46 -40.35 -7.50 50.79
CA GLU A 46 -40.47 -8.21 49.52
C GLU A 46 -40.75 -7.20 48.40
N VAL A 47 -39.73 -6.86 47.62
CA VAL A 47 -39.88 -6.22 46.32
C VAL A 47 -40.15 -7.31 45.30
N GLY A 48 -41.40 -7.36 44.83
CA GLY A 48 -41.78 -8.22 43.72
C GLY A 48 -40.88 -7.97 42.51
N ALA A 49 -40.39 -9.05 41.91
CA ALA A 49 -39.57 -9.01 40.71
C ALA A 49 -40.35 -8.29 39.60
N VAL A 50 -39.89 -7.09 39.22
CA VAL A 50 -40.27 -6.49 37.95
C VAL A 50 -39.49 -7.28 36.90
N GLU A 51 -40.19 -8.17 36.20
CA GLU A 51 -39.65 -8.90 35.06
C GLU A 51 -39.23 -7.87 34.01
N GLN A 52 -37.92 -7.69 33.86
CA GLN A 52 -37.35 -6.85 32.82
C GLN A 52 -37.75 -7.47 31.47
N PRO A 53 -38.48 -6.77 30.60
CA PRO A 53 -38.84 -7.32 29.31
C PRO A 53 -37.56 -7.72 28.59
N PRO A 54 -37.54 -8.89 27.90
CA PRO A 54 -36.34 -9.34 27.21
C PRO A 54 -35.87 -8.21 26.30
N ALA A 55 -34.59 -7.85 26.42
CA ALA A 55 -33.98 -6.89 25.53
C ALA A 55 -34.27 -7.37 24.10
N ALA A 56 -35.07 -6.61 23.37
CA ALA A 56 -35.30 -6.88 21.97
C ALA A 56 -33.93 -6.81 21.30
N THR A 57 -33.37 -7.97 20.95
CA THR A 57 -32.35 -8.05 19.93
C THR A 57 -32.99 -7.47 18.69
N ALA A 58 -32.73 -6.19 18.43
CA ALA A 58 -32.96 -5.61 17.14
C ALA A 58 -32.08 -6.40 16.17
N THR A 59 -32.66 -7.40 15.50
CA THR A 59 -32.14 -7.83 14.22
C THR A 59 -32.02 -6.57 13.39
N ALA A 60 -30.78 -6.14 13.13
CA ALA A 60 -30.53 -5.10 12.15
C ALA A 60 -31.34 -5.49 10.90
N ALA A 61 -32.26 -4.62 10.49
CA ALA A 61 -32.99 -4.85 9.26
C ALA A 61 -31.95 -5.07 8.17
N ALA A 62 -32.04 -6.20 7.45
CA ALA A 62 -31.17 -6.43 6.30
C ALA A 62 -31.27 -5.20 5.40
N VAL A 63 -30.16 -4.51 5.19
CA VAL A 63 -30.10 -3.45 4.19
C VAL A 63 -30.55 -4.10 2.88
N PRO A 64 -31.56 -3.54 2.18
CA PRO A 64 -32.02 -4.14 0.94
C PRO A 64 -30.83 -4.33 0.00
N GLY A 65 -30.71 -5.52 -0.60
CA GLY A 65 -29.66 -5.84 -1.54
C GLY A 65 -29.56 -4.79 -2.65
N LEU A 66 -28.35 -4.37 -2.96
CA LEU A 66 -28.04 -3.40 -4.00
C LEU A 66 -28.04 -4.13 -5.35
N CYS A 67 -29.09 -3.96 -6.15
CA CYS A 67 -29.24 -4.63 -7.44
C CYS A 67 -29.15 -3.65 -8.60
N SER A 68 -28.39 -4.00 -9.64
CA SER A 68 -28.45 -3.30 -10.92
C SER A 68 -29.79 -3.53 -11.62
N THR A 69 -30.30 -2.49 -12.27
CA THR A 69 -31.53 -2.54 -13.06
C THR A 69 -31.34 -1.85 -14.39
N VAL A 70 -32.32 -1.92 -15.29
CA VAL A 70 -32.27 -1.19 -16.56
C VAL A 70 -32.29 0.33 -16.33
N GLN A 71 -33.02 0.78 -15.29
CA GLN A 71 -33.15 2.19 -14.92
C GLN A 71 -31.92 2.69 -14.16
N GLU A 72 -31.37 1.85 -13.27
CA GLU A 72 -30.19 2.13 -12.46
C GLU A 72 -29.14 1.03 -12.69
N PRO A 73 -28.37 1.09 -13.79
CA PRO A 73 -27.43 0.03 -14.15
C PRO A 73 -26.18 -0.01 -13.27
N PHE A 74 -25.80 1.13 -12.66
CA PHE A 74 -24.59 1.28 -11.84
C PHE A 74 -24.92 1.84 -10.46
N PRO A 75 -25.78 1.16 -9.67
CA PRO A 75 -26.15 1.65 -8.35
C PRO A 75 -24.93 1.53 -7.43
N LYS A 76 -24.82 2.47 -6.49
CA LYS A 76 -23.70 2.55 -5.54
C LYS A 76 -24.25 2.67 -4.13
N LEU A 77 -23.58 2.04 -3.17
CA LEU A 77 -23.86 2.19 -1.75
C LEU A 77 -22.61 2.70 -1.03
N ALA A 78 -22.73 3.84 -0.35
CA ALA A 78 -21.67 4.31 0.54
C ALA A 78 -21.60 3.42 1.80
N MET A 79 -20.39 3.04 2.20
CA MET A 79 -20.13 2.21 3.38
C MET A 79 -19.04 2.83 4.26
N ASP A 80 -18.86 2.31 5.48
CA ASP A 80 -17.81 2.73 6.42
C ASP A 80 -17.73 4.25 6.59
N GLY A 81 -18.85 4.85 7.00
CA GLY A 81 -18.96 6.31 7.16
C GLY A 81 -18.79 7.12 5.87
N GLY A 82 -18.92 6.47 4.70
CA GLY A 82 -18.72 7.09 3.39
C GLY A 82 -17.28 6.99 2.85
N SER A 83 -16.38 6.31 3.55
CA SER A 83 -15.01 6.10 3.09
C SER A 83 -14.88 5.00 2.03
N LYS A 84 -15.91 4.16 1.87
CA LYS A 84 -15.98 3.07 0.90
C LYS A 84 -17.24 3.14 0.05
N VAL A 85 -17.19 2.46 -1.10
CA VAL A 85 -18.33 2.31 -2.00
C VAL A 85 -18.49 0.84 -2.39
N LEU A 86 -19.70 0.32 -2.31
CA LEU A 86 -20.09 -1.00 -2.83
C LEU A 86 -20.86 -0.83 -4.15
N GLU A 87 -20.49 -1.62 -5.15
CA GLU A 87 -21.06 -1.57 -6.49
C GLU A 87 -21.27 -2.98 -7.06
N PRO A 88 -22.42 -3.32 -7.65
CA PRO A 88 -22.59 -4.57 -8.41
C PRO A 88 -21.87 -4.52 -9.77
N ASN A 89 -21.70 -3.32 -10.33
CA ASN A 89 -20.94 -2.96 -11.52
C ASN A 89 -21.04 -3.95 -12.73
N PRO A 90 -22.24 -4.11 -13.32
CA PRO A 90 -22.46 -4.94 -14.52
C PRO A 90 -22.03 -4.25 -15.83
N TRP A 91 -20.79 -3.78 -15.91
CA TRP A 91 -20.33 -2.88 -16.98
C TRP A 91 -20.42 -3.46 -18.40
N ASN A 92 -20.26 -4.78 -18.55
CA ASN A 92 -20.24 -5.46 -19.84
C ASN A 92 -21.47 -6.37 -20.02
N THR A 93 -22.56 -6.17 -19.29
CA THR A 93 -23.78 -6.99 -19.44
C THR A 93 -25.03 -6.13 -19.33
N ALA A 94 -26.16 -6.64 -19.82
CA ALA A 94 -27.49 -6.08 -19.52
C ALA A 94 -28.19 -6.84 -18.37
N GLY A 95 -27.55 -7.93 -17.89
CA GLY A 95 -28.06 -8.74 -16.80
C GLY A 95 -28.05 -8.02 -15.45
N THR A 96 -28.83 -8.57 -14.53
CA THR A 96 -28.94 -8.09 -13.14
C THR A 96 -27.83 -8.72 -12.31
N VAL A 97 -27.11 -7.90 -11.55
CA VAL A 97 -26.19 -8.30 -10.49
C VAL A 97 -26.65 -7.63 -9.20
N CYS A 98 -26.83 -8.42 -8.15
CA CYS A 98 -27.16 -7.95 -6.81
C CYS A 98 -26.03 -8.26 -5.84
N VAL A 99 -25.74 -7.30 -4.97
CA VAL A 99 -24.80 -7.46 -3.86
C VAL A 99 -25.46 -7.04 -2.56
N ASP A 100 -25.25 -7.83 -1.52
CA ASP A 100 -25.74 -7.55 -0.17
C ASP A 100 -24.54 -7.16 0.70
N PRO A 101 -24.58 -6.02 1.41
CA PRO A 101 -23.47 -5.59 2.24
C PRO A 101 -23.22 -6.56 3.41
N VAL A 102 -21.96 -6.73 3.77
CA VAL A 102 -21.49 -7.51 4.93
C VAL A 102 -20.73 -6.58 5.84
N GLY A 103 -21.34 -6.24 6.97
CA GLY A 103 -20.81 -5.17 7.82
C GLY A 103 -20.62 -3.87 7.04
N ASP A 104 -19.58 -3.12 7.38
CA ASP A 104 -19.28 -1.82 6.77
C ASP A 104 -18.23 -1.89 5.65
N ASN A 105 -17.66 -3.06 5.36
CA ASN A 105 -16.50 -3.18 4.46
C ASN A 105 -16.46 -4.45 3.61
N GLY A 106 -17.51 -5.27 3.63
CA GLY A 106 -17.63 -6.48 2.82
C GLY A 106 -18.95 -6.54 2.05
N PHE A 107 -19.11 -7.58 1.24
CA PHE A 107 -20.35 -7.86 0.51
C PHE A 107 -20.47 -9.33 0.09
N THR A 108 -21.68 -9.76 -0.24
CA THR A 108 -21.96 -11.04 -0.92
C THR A 108 -22.65 -10.77 -2.26
N VAL A 109 -22.23 -11.44 -3.33
CA VAL A 109 -22.97 -11.47 -4.59
C VAL A 109 -24.21 -12.33 -4.38
N SER A 110 -25.34 -11.69 -4.08
CA SER A 110 -26.57 -12.37 -3.66
C SER A 110 -27.39 -12.91 -4.83
N ARG A 111 -27.22 -12.34 -6.03
CA ARG A 111 -27.94 -12.78 -7.22
C ARG A 111 -27.27 -12.34 -8.52
N ILE A 112 -27.24 -13.24 -9.49
CA ILE A 112 -26.94 -12.92 -10.90
C ILE A 112 -28.06 -13.50 -11.78
N ARG A 113 -28.63 -12.69 -12.68
CA ARG A 113 -29.73 -13.08 -13.58
C ARG A 113 -29.55 -12.50 -14.97
N ASP A 114 -29.97 -13.23 -16.00
CA ASP A 114 -29.96 -12.80 -17.42
C ASP A 114 -28.57 -12.32 -17.87
N PHE A 115 -27.53 -13.00 -17.39
CA PHE A 115 -26.15 -12.54 -17.47
C PHE A 115 -25.47 -13.06 -18.74
N VAL A 116 -25.34 -12.20 -19.74
CA VAL A 116 -24.59 -12.47 -20.97
C VAL A 116 -23.63 -11.31 -21.22
N PRO A 117 -22.30 -11.51 -21.10
CA PRO A 117 -21.32 -10.49 -21.44
C PRO A 117 -21.46 -10.04 -22.91
N LYS A 118 -21.41 -8.73 -23.16
CA LYS A 118 -21.48 -8.15 -24.52
C LYS A 118 -20.23 -8.52 -25.32
N ASN A 119 -19.06 -8.42 -24.68
CA ASN A 119 -17.82 -9.02 -25.16
C ASN A 119 -17.54 -10.30 -24.34
N PRO A 120 -17.59 -11.50 -24.94
CA PRO A 120 -17.38 -12.76 -24.23
C PRO A 120 -15.95 -12.99 -23.77
N LEU A 121 -14.98 -12.22 -24.27
CA LEU A 121 -13.57 -12.28 -23.83
C LEU A 121 -13.30 -11.47 -22.57
N ALA A 122 -14.25 -10.64 -22.14
CA ALA A 122 -14.16 -9.80 -20.95
C ALA A 122 -15.23 -10.23 -19.94
N PRO A 123 -15.04 -9.97 -18.63
CA PRO A 123 -16.06 -10.29 -17.64
C PRO A 123 -17.30 -9.46 -17.91
N GLY A 124 -18.47 -9.96 -17.51
CA GLY A 124 -19.73 -9.25 -17.62
C GLY A 124 -19.91 -8.17 -16.54
N ALA A 125 -19.32 -8.39 -15.37
CA ALA A 125 -19.44 -7.53 -14.20
C ALA A 125 -18.21 -7.62 -13.29
N TYR A 126 -18.03 -6.60 -12.47
CA TYR A 126 -17.05 -6.58 -11.39
C TYR A 126 -17.68 -6.11 -10.07
N PRO A 127 -18.56 -6.91 -9.43
CA PRO A 127 -19.04 -6.60 -8.10
C PRO A 127 -17.87 -6.44 -7.13
N ASN A 128 -17.79 -5.28 -6.49
CA ASN A 128 -16.62 -4.89 -5.71
C ASN A 128 -16.96 -3.94 -4.57
N VAL A 129 -16.04 -3.86 -3.61
CA VAL A 129 -15.95 -2.76 -2.66
C VAL A 129 -14.69 -1.95 -2.98
N SER A 130 -14.80 -0.62 -2.94
CA SER A 130 -13.71 0.29 -3.27
C SER A 130 -13.50 1.39 -2.24
N THR A 131 -12.35 2.04 -2.29
CA THR A 131 -12.19 3.38 -1.71
C THR A 131 -13.18 4.36 -2.34
N ALA A 132 -13.81 5.22 -1.56
CA ALA A 132 -14.64 6.30 -2.07
C ALA A 132 -13.78 7.43 -2.68
N PRO A 133 -14.30 8.21 -3.65
CA PRO A 133 -13.61 9.40 -4.15
C PRO A 133 -13.23 10.35 -3.00
N GLY A 134 -11.97 10.78 -2.95
CA GLY A 134 -11.44 11.65 -1.89
C GLY A 134 -11.14 10.95 -0.55
N ALA A 135 -11.44 9.66 -0.41
CA ALA A 135 -11.13 8.88 0.78
C ALA A 135 -9.73 8.27 0.74
N SER A 136 -9.24 7.79 1.89
CA SER A 136 -7.95 7.10 2.03
C SER A 136 -6.73 7.89 1.49
N GLY A 137 -6.81 9.22 1.48
CA GLY A 137 -5.75 10.08 0.95
C GLY A 137 -5.54 9.96 -0.57
N LEU A 138 -6.57 9.52 -1.31
CA LEU A 138 -6.58 9.48 -2.77
C LEU A 138 -7.28 10.72 -3.34
N PRO A 139 -6.87 11.22 -4.51
CA PRO A 139 -5.80 10.69 -5.37
C PRO A 139 -4.38 11.03 -4.88
N VAL A 140 -3.43 10.14 -5.14
CA VAL A 140 -2.01 10.35 -4.79
C VAL A 140 -1.13 10.24 -6.04
N PRO A 141 -0.19 11.16 -6.29
CA PRO A 141 0.70 11.03 -7.43
C PRO A 141 1.54 9.77 -7.28
N VAL A 142 1.65 8.96 -8.35
CA VAL A 142 2.37 7.67 -8.28
C VAL A 142 3.85 7.83 -7.91
N SER A 143 4.42 9.01 -8.18
CA SER A 143 5.79 9.37 -7.77
C SER A 143 5.96 9.57 -6.27
N ALA A 144 4.87 9.77 -5.52
CA ALA A 144 4.86 9.92 -4.05
C ALA A 144 4.00 8.85 -3.35
N LEU A 145 3.62 7.79 -4.06
CA LEU A 145 2.92 6.64 -3.48
C LEU A 145 3.85 5.95 -2.46
N GLY A 146 3.53 6.06 -1.18
CA GLY A 146 4.26 5.47 -0.07
C GLY A 146 3.70 4.12 0.34
N ASP A 147 3.57 3.86 1.65
CA ASP A 147 2.95 2.62 2.16
C ASP A 147 1.50 2.53 1.68
N ALA A 148 1.28 1.85 0.55
CA ALA A 148 -0.01 1.64 -0.09
C ALA A 148 -0.35 0.16 0.04
N THR A 149 -0.94 -0.21 1.17
CA THR A 149 -1.18 -1.61 1.53
C THR A 149 -2.67 -1.95 1.50
N ALA A 150 -2.97 -3.20 1.14
CA ALA A 150 -4.33 -3.72 1.14
C ALA A 150 -4.47 -5.00 1.97
N ASP A 151 -5.48 -4.98 2.84
CA ASP A 151 -6.00 -6.14 3.54
C ASP A 151 -7.31 -6.55 2.88
N TRP A 152 -7.41 -7.83 2.51
CA TRP A 152 -8.65 -8.37 1.97
C TRP A 152 -8.87 -9.77 2.49
N ASP A 153 -10.11 -10.08 2.80
CA ASP A 153 -10.56 -11.41 3.20
C ASP A 153 -11.79 -11.76 2.37
N ALA A 154 -11.69 -12.82 1.59
CA ALA A 154 -12.70 -13.24 0.65
C ALA A 154 -12.94 -14.75 0.72
N ASN A 155 -14.07 -15.16 0.17
CA ASN A 155 -14.42 -16.55 -0.05
C ASN A 155 -14.94 -16.72 -1.49
N GLY A 156 -14.19 -17.50 -2.26
CA GLY A 156 -14.47 -17.81 -3.66
C GLY A 156 -15.12 -19.16 -3.92
N ARG A 157 -15.57 -19.90 -2.89
CA ARG A 157 -16.02 -21.30 -3.04
C ARG A 157 -17.45 -21.41 -3.58
N VAL A 158 -17.64 -21.00 -4.83
CA VAL A 158 -18.92 -21.16 -5.55
C VAL A 158 -18.68 -21.64 -6.99
N SER A 159 -19.75 -22.09 -7.65
CA SER A 159 -19.69 -22.45 -9.06
C SER A 159 -19.70 -21.23 -9.97
N GLY A 160 -18.90 -21.24 -11.03
CA GLY A 160 -18.90 -20.20 -12.05
C GLY A 160 -17.55 -20.08 -12.75
N SER A 161 -17.40 -18.95 -13.44
CA SER A 161 -16.14 -18.53 -14.05
C SER A 161 -15.88 -17.10 -13.61
N PHE A 162 -14.88 -16.91 -12.77
CA PHE A 162 -14.57 -15.64 -12.14
C PHE A 162 -13.13 -15.60 -11.63
N ASN A 163 -12.67 -14.42 -11.28
CA ASN A 163 -11.45 -14.23 -10.49
C ASN A 163 -11.76 -13.59 -9.13
N LEU A 164 -10.72 -13.49 -8.30
CA LEU A 164 -10.62 -12.64 -7.13
C LEU A 164 -9.51 -11.64 -7.41
N SER A 165 -9.85 -10.37 -7.61
CA SER A 165 -8.87 -9.35 -8.02
C SER A 165 -8.98 -8.07 -7.20
N PHE A 166 -7.84 -7.40 -7.09
CA PHE A 166 -7.81 -5.96 -6.90
C PHE A 166 -7.75 -5.26 -8.25
N ASP A 167 -8.45 -4.13 -8.38
CA ASP A 167 -8.30 -3.19 -9.50
C ASP A 167 -7.84 -1.84 -8.98
N LEU A 168 -6.74 -1.35 -9.53
CA LEU A 168 -6.18 -0.03 -9.25
C LEU A 168 -6.37 0.84 -10.49
N TRP A 169 -7.11 1.93 -10.31
CA TRP A 169 -7.38 2.89 -11.37
C TRP A 169 -6.49 4.12 -11.22
N TYR A 170 -5.83 4.48 -12.31
CA TYR A 170 -4.98 5.65 -12.39
C TYR A 170 -5.61 6.73 -13.28
N GLY A 171 -5.44 7.98 -12.88
CA GLY A 171 -5.86 9.18 -13.62
C GLY A 171 -4.67 10.01 -14.10
N SER A 172 -4.85 10.74 -15.21
CA SER A 172 -3.82 11.63 -15.76
C SER A 172 -3.58 12.89 -14.91
N THR A 173 -4.56 13.31 -14.11
CA THR A 173 -4.50 14.46 -13.21
C THR A 173 -5.23 14.12 -11.90
N PRO A 174 -5.03 14.86 -10.79
CA PRO A 174 -5.72 14.56 -9.54
C PRO A 174 -7.24 14.83 -9.62
N ASP A 175 -7.70 15.61 -10.59
CA ASP A 175 -9.13 15.91 -10.77
C ASP A 175 -9.79 15.00 -11.83
N ASN A 176 -8.98 14.23 -12.58
CA ASN A 176 -9.46 13.35 -13.65
C ASN A 176 -9.20 11.88 -13.30
N CYS A 177 -10.14 11.29 -12.56
CA CYS A 177 -10.11 9.89 -12.11
C CYS A 177 -11.12 9.00 -12.85
N LEU A 178 -11.33 9.28 -14.15
CA LEU A 178 -12.25 8.50 -14.98
C LEU A 178 -11.63 7.14 -15.37
N PRO A 179 -12.40 6.03 -15.31
CA PRO A 179 -11.96 4.76 -15.87
C PRO A 179 -11.56 4.91 -17.35
N GLY A 180 -10.45 4.30 -17.74
CA GLY A 180 -9.94 4.36 -19.12
C GLY A 180 -9.09 5.60 -19.45
N ASP A 181 -8.87 6.52 -18.51
CA ASP A 181 -8.10 7.75 -18.79
C ASP A 181 -6.58 7.54 -18.82
N SER A 182 -6.06 6.66 -17.96
CA SER A 182 -4.61 6.39 -17.86
C SER A 182 -4.29 4.91 -17.78
N ALA A 183 -4.37 4.29 -16.60
CA ALA A 183 -3.96 2.90 -16.44
C ALA A 183 -4.94 2.14 -15.54
N GLU A 184 -5.02 0.84 -15.79
CA GLU A 184 -5.61 -0.15 -14.92
C GLU A 184 -4.54 -1.18 -14.58
N LEU A 185 -4.32 -1.37 -13.27
CA LEU A 185 -3.46 -2.41 -12.75
C LEU A 185 -4.32 -3.38 -11.97
N MET A 186 -4.26 -4.65 -12.34
CA MET A 186 -4.98 -5.71 -11.65
C MET A 186 -4.02 -6.61 -10.87
N VAL A 187 -4.41 -7.01 -9.66
CA VAL A 187 -3.71 -8.06 -8.89
C VAL A 187 -4.69 -9.19 -8.61
N TRP A 188 -4.55 -10.30 -9.33
CA TRP A 188 -5.40 -11.48 -9.19
C TRP A 188 -4.82 -12.40 -8.11
N LEU A 189 -5.63 -12.72 -7.10
CA LEU A 189 -5.26 -13.59 -6.00
C LEU A 189 -5.67 -15.04 -6.23
N ASP A 190 -6.77 -15.26 -6.95
CA ASP A 190 -7.26 -16.56 -7.38
C ASP A 190 -8.14 -16.40 -8.63
N ALA A 191 -8.33 -17.47 -9.38
CA ALA A 191 -9.23 -17.52 -10.53
C ALA A 191 -9.64 -18.95 -10.85
N THR A 192 -10.83 -19.10 -11.43
CA THR A 192 -11.25 -20.38 -12.03
C THR A 192 -10.44 -20.68 -13.30
N ASP A 193 -10.11 -21.93 -13.57
CA ASP A 193 -9.19 -22.37 -14.64
C ASP A 193 -9.49 -21.83 -16.05
N ASN A 194 -10.72 -21.45 -16.35
CA ASN A 194 -11.16 -21.04 -17.68
C ASN A 194 -11.18 -19.52 -17.91
N VAL A 195 -10.75 -18.72 -16.94
CA VAL A 195 -10.59 -17.27 -17.11
C VAL A 195 -9.12 -16.90 -17.11
N ARG A 196 -8.78 -15.84 -17.84
CA ARG A 196 -7.39 -15.36 -17.94
C ARG A 196 -7.37 -13.84 -18.08
N PRO A 197 -6.30 -13.17 -17.64
CA PRO A 197 -6.16 -11.75 -17.83
C PRO A 197 -6.08 -11.36 -19.31
N ALA A 198 -6.30 -10.09 -19.59
CA ALA A 198 -6.03 -9.51 -20.90
C ALA A 198 -4.51 -9.49 -21.18
N GLY A 199 -4.15 -9.73 -22.44
CA GLY A 199 -2.78 -9.63 -22.92
C GLY A 199 -1.96 -10.91 -22.84
N ASP A 200 -0.69 -10.76 -23.15
CA ASP A 200 0.27 -11.87 -23.22
C ASP A 200 1.02 -12.02 -21.91
N LYS A 201 1.26 -13.28 -21.51
CA LYS A 201 2.07 -13.61 -20.34
C LYS A 201 3.54 -13.29 -20.61
N VAL A 202 4.15 -12.50 -19.75
CA VAL A 202 5.60 -12.27 -19.72
C VAL A 202 6.29 -13.54 -19.21
N ALA A 203 7.43 -13.88 -19.84
CA ALA A 203 8.20 -15.05 -19.43
C ALA A 203 8.78 -14.88 -18.01
N GLY A 204 8.54 -15.89 -17.18
CA GLY A 204 9.02 -15.95 -15.79
C GLY A 204 8.14 -15.19 -14.81
N ALA A 205 7.84 -15.83 -13.68
CA ALA A 205 7.16 -15.18 -12.57
C ALA A 205 8.08 -14.15 -11.89
N GLN A 206 7.47 -13.10 -11.33
CA GLN A 206 8.13 -12.02 -10.62
C GLN A 206 7.71 -12.06 -9.15
N GLN A 207 8.67 -11.89 -8.25
CA GLN A 207 8.42 -11.89 -6.82
C GLN A 207 7.94 -10.50 -6.37
N PHE A 208 6.78 -10.45 -5.71
CA PHE A 208 6.26 -9.26 -5.06
C PHE A 208 5.95 -9.62 -3.61
N GLY A 209 6.79 -9.13 -2.69
CA GLY A 209 6.74 -9.54 -1.29
C GLY A 209 7.03 -11.03 -1.13
N ASP A 210 6.10 -11.76 -0.51
CA ASP A 210 6.26 -13.17 -0.16
C ASP A 210 5.78 -14.16 -1.24
N ALA A 211 5.32 -13.66 -2.39
CA ALA A 211 4.72 -14.49 -3.43
C ALA A 211 5.20 -14.16 -4.84
N ASP A 212 5.16 -15.18 -5.69
CA ASP A 212 5.45 -15.07 -7.11
C ASP A 212 4.18 -14.79 -7.90
N TYR A 213 4.27 -13.88 -8.86
CA TYR A 213 3.19 -13.47 -9.74
C TYR A 213 3.59 -13.60 -11.21
N ASP A 214 2.71 -14.21 -12.00
CA ASP A 214 2.75 -14.14 -13.45
C ASP A 214 2.28 -12.77 -13.91
N VAL A 215 3.02 -12.12 -14.82
CA VAL A 215 2.69 -10.79 -15.34
C VAL A 215 2.06 -10.91 -16.72
N TYR A 216 0.93 -10.26 -16.94
CA TYR A 216 0.22 -10.19 -18.23
C TYR A 216 0.16 -8.76 -18.73
N GLN A 217 0.48 -8.57 -20.00
CA GLN A 217 0.68 -7.28 -20.63
C GLN A 217 -0.30 -7.12 -21.80
N ALA A 218 -1.35 -6.32 -21.61
CA ALA A 218 -2.29 -6.02 -22.69
C ALA A 218 -1.64 -5.06 -23.70
N PRO A 219 -1.91 -5.20 -25.01
CA PRO A 219 -1.42 -4.24 -26.00
C PRO A 219 -1.84 -2.81 -25.65
N ILE A 220 -0.87 -1.90 -25.60
CA ILE A 220 -1.14 -0.46 -25.39
C ILE A 220 -1.51 0.15 -26.74
N THR A 221 -2.82 0.26 -27.01
CA THR A 221 -3.36 0.79 -28.27
C THR A 221 -3.93 2.20 -28.15
N GLY A 222 -3.83 2.82 -26.96
CA GLY A 222 -4.42 4.12 -26.67
C GLY A 222 -3.93 4.71 -25.34
N PRO A 223 -4.63 5.73 -24.81
CA PRO A 223 -4.25 6.37 -23.54
C PRO A 223 -4.44 5.43 -22.34
N HIS A 224 -5.28 4.40 -22.50
CA HIS A 224 -5.52 3.38 -21.50
C HIS A 224 -4.59 2.18 -21.67
N SER A 225 -3.87 1.83 -20.61
CA SER A 225 -3.07 0.62 -20.49
C SER A 225 -3.66 -0.33 -19.44
N VAL A 226 -3.53 -1.63 -19.66
CA VAL A 226 -3.94 -2.67 -18.71
C VAL A 226 -2.77 -3.62 -18.47
N ILE A 227 -2.45 -3.85 -17.20
CA ILE A 227 -1.45 -4.83 -16.77
C ILE A 227 -2.00 -5.64 -15.60
N SER A 228 -1.79 -6.95 -15.62
CA SER A 228 -2.31 -7.84 -14.58
C SER A 228 -1.21 -8.69 -13.96
N TYR A 229 -1.26 -8.87 -12.65
CA TYR A 229 -0.37 -9.69 -11.87
C TYR A 229 -1.17 -10.84 -11.26
N VAL A 230 -0.92 -12.06 -11.72
CA VAL A 230 -1.65 -13.26 -11.26
C VAL A 230 -0.79 -14.05 -10.30
N ARG A 231 -1.22 -14.17 -9.05
CA ARG A 231 -0.49 -14.94 -8.04
C ARG A 231 -0.38 -16.39 -8.48
N THR A 232 0.83 -16.93 -8.51
CA THR A 232 1.11 -18.31 -8.96
C THR A 232 0.57 -19.36 -8.00
N ALA A 233 0.53 -19.04 -6.71
CA ALA A 233 -0.14 -19.83 -5.68
C ALA A 233 -1.41 -19.07 -5.26
N PRO A 234 -2.62 -19.61 -5.47
CA PRO A 234 -3.84 -18.92 -5.09
C PRO A 234 -3.94 -18.58 -3.60
N THR A 235 -4.61 -17.47 -3.28
CA THR A 235 -5.00 -17.09 -1.92
C THR A 235 -6.33 -16.34 -1.93
N HIS A 236 -7.09 -16.43 -0.85
CA HIS A 236 -8.31 -15.62 -0.65
C HIS A 236 -8.15 -14.56 0.44
N THR A 237 -6.94 -14.45 1.00
CA THR A 237 -6.63 -13.48 2.05
C THR A 237 -5.32 -12.78 1.76
N THR A 238 -5.30 -11.47 2.00
CA THR A 238 -4.07 -10.67 2.08
C THR A 238 -4.03 -9.93 3.40
N ARG A 239 -2.81 -9.75 3.93
CA ARG A 239 -2.54 -8.89 5.08
C ARG A 239 -1.32 -8.05 4.74
N GLY A 240 -1.51 -6.75 4.53
CA GLY A 240 -0.46 -5.80 4.17
C GLY A 240 0.13 -6.03 2.78
N LEU A 241 -0.69 -6.39 1.77
CA LEU A 241 -0.20 -6.51 0.39
C LEU A 241 0.26 -5.12 -0.11
N ASP A 242 1.55 -4.93 -0.36
CA ASP A 242 2.11 -3.64 -0.78
C ASP A 242 1.85 -3.39 -2.28
N LEU A 243 0.74 -2.72 -2.57
CA LEU A 243 0.30 -2.34 -3.91
C LEU A 243 1.25 -1.34 -4.60
N ARG A 244 2.10 -0.65 -3.83
CA ARG A 244 3.15 0.22 -4.38
C ARG A 244 4.15 -0.58 -5.21
N LEU A 245 4.48 -1.81 -4.82
CA LEU A 245 5.46 -2.64 -5.55
C LEU A 245 4.96 -3.00 -6.96
N PHE A 246 3.69 -3.35 -7.08
CA PHE A 246 3.06 -3.63 -8.38
C PHE A 246 2.99 -2.36 -9.24
N THR A 247 2.63 -1.22 -8.62
CA THR A 247 2.64 0.09 -9.30
C THR A 247 4.05 0.43 -9.82
N ALA A 248 5.08 0.22 -9.01
CA ALA A 248 6.47 0.48 -9.35
C ALA A 248 6.96 -0.37 -10.55
N ASP A 249 6.63 -1.67 -10.56
CA ASP A 249 6.96 -2.55 -11.69
C ASP A 249 6.18 -2.16 -12.96
N ALA A 250 4.88 -1.82 -12.83
CA ALA A 250 4.08 -1.33 -13.95
C ALA A 250 4.62 -0.02 -14.53
N MET A 251 5.13 0.89 -13.69
CA MET A 251 5.83 2.11 -14.13
C MET A 251 7.13 1.76 -14.88
N ALA A 252 7.90 0.79 -14.39
CA ALA A 252 9.14 0.37 -15.04
C ALA A 252 8.88 -0.26 -16.42
N ARG A 253 7.74 -0.93 -16.59
CA ARG A 253 7.28 -1.50 -17.87
C ARG A 253 6.61 -0.50 -18.80
N GLY A 254 6.38 0.73 -18.35
CA GLY A 254 5.69 1.77 -19.13
C GLY A 254 4.17 1.66 -19.15
N TYR A 255 3.58 0.80 -18.30
CA TYR A 255 2.13 0.64 -18.19
C TYR A 255 1.49 1.67 -17.27
N VAL A 256 2.15 2.10 -16.20
CA VAL A 256 1.65 3.21 -15.35
C VAL A 256 2.49 4.47 -15.62
N PRO A 257 1.90 5.54 -16.19
CA PRO A 257 2.65 6.77 -16.45
C PRO A 257 3.14 7.42 -15.15
N LYS A 258 4.40 7.87 -15.11
CA LYS A 258 5.01 8.45 -13.89
C LYS A 258 4.32 9.73 -13.37
N GLY A 259 3.62 10.45 -14.24
CA GLY A 259 2.85 11.65 -13.90
C GLY A 259 1.39 11.37 -13.52
N SER A 260 0.97 10.10 -13.50
CA SER A 260 -0.39 9.71 -13.14
C SER A 260 -0.63 9.75 -11.62
N TYR A 261 -1.88 9.58 -11.24
CA TYR A 261 -2.35 9.55 -9.86
C TYR A 261 -3.09 8.24 -9.61
N LEU A 262 -2.77 7.54 -8.52
CA LEU A 262 -3.62 6.44 -8.06
C LEU A 262 -4.91 7.07 -7.53
N CYS A 263 -6.03 6.74 -8.16
CA CYS A 263 -7.33 7.38 -7.92
C CYS A 263 -8.27 6.52 -7.08
N ARG A 264 -8.23 5.20 -7.29
CA ARG A 264 -9.15 4.27 -6.64
C ARG A 264 -8.52 2.89 -6.53
N VAL A 265 -8.75 2.23 -5.39
CA VAL A 265 -8.42 0.82 -5.17
C VAL A 265 -9.72 0.07 -4.91
N GLN A 266 -9.93 -1.00 -5.66
CA GLN A 266 -11.12 -1.86 -5.59
C GLN A 266 -10.68 -3.29 -5.28
N ALA A 267 -11.52 -4.03 -4.57
CA ALA A 267 -11.38 -5.46 -4.39
C ALA A 267 -12.72 -6.15 -4.66
N GLY A 268 -12.71 -7.18 -5.48
CA GLY A 268 -13.93 -7.83 -5.92
C GLY A 268 -13.72 -9.04 -6.80
N PHE A 269 -14.73 -9.32 -7.62
CA PHE A 269 -14.76 -10.51 -8.46
C PHE A 269 -15.14 -10.13 -9.88
N GLU A 270 -14.25 -10.34 -10.84
CA GLU A 270 -14.66 -10.25 -12.24
C GLU A 270 -15.41 -11.52 -12.62
N VAL A 271 -16.66 -11.40 -13.06
CA VAL A 271 -17.55 -12.54 -13.31
C VAL A 271 -17.82 -12.70 -14.80
N TRP A 272 -17.49 -13.88 -15.35
CA TRP A 272 -17.89 -14.32 -16.70
C TRP A 272 -19.17 -15.15 -16.68
N SER A 273 -19.35 -16.00 -15.66
CA SER A 273 -20.58 -16.79 -15.46
C SER A 273 -20.71 -17.27 -14.01
N GLY A 274 -21.92 -17.65 -13.58
CA GLY A 274 -22.15 -18.15 -12.22
C GLY A 274 -21.91 -17.07 -11.15
N GLY A 275 -21.18 -17.39 -10.08
CA GLY A 275 -20.66 -16.41 -9.11
C GLY A 275 -21.65 -15.95 -8.01
N THR A 276 -22.90 -16.43 -8.03
CA THR A 276 -23.81 -16.19 -6.88
C THR A 276 -23.26 -16.90 -5.63
N GLY A 277 -23.13 -16.15 -4.54
CA GLY A 277 -22.53 -16.57 -3.27
C GLY A 277 -21.07 -16.18 -3.09
N LEU A 278 -20.41 -15.59 -4.10
CA LEU A 278 -19.09 -14.97 -3.93
C LEU A 278 -19.15 -13.92 -2.82
N ARG A 279 -18.13 -13.86 -1.98
CA ARG A 279 -18.18 -13.06 -0.76
C ARG A 279 -16.85 -12.41 -0.43
N SER A 280 -16.88 -11.10 -0.28
CA SER A 280 -15.83 -10.32 0.37
C SER A 280 -16.22 -10.15 1.83
N GLU A 281 -15.50 -10.76 2.75
CA GLU A 281 -15.76 -10.63 4.19
C GLU A 281 -15.36 -9.25 4.71
N SER A 282 -14.22 -8.73 4.25
CA SER A 282 -13.74 -7.40 4.63
C SER A 282 -12.68 -6.88 3.66
N PHE A 283 -12.65 -5.56 3.46
CA PHE A 283 -11.63 -4.86 2.67
C PHE A 283 -11.12 -3.60 3.38
N ALA A 284 -9.80 -3.44 3.44
CA ALA A 284 -9.15 -2.22 3.88
C ALA A 284 -8.00 -1.83 2.96
N PHE A 285 -7.88 -0.52 2.72
CA PHE A 285 -6.77 0.09 2.02
C PHE A 285 -6.16 1.16 2.90
N HIS A 286 -4.85 1.05 3.12
CA HIS A 286 -4.07 1.96 3.95
C HIS A 286 -3.04 2.65 3.07
N ASN A 287 -3.06 3.98 3.07
CA ASN A 287 -2.15 4.79 2.29
C ASN A 287 -1.37 5.73 3.22
N ARG A 288 -0.05 5.80 3.00
CA ARG A 288 0.80 6.87 3.51
C ARG A 288 1.36 7.64 2.32
N ILE A 289 1.05 8.93 2.24
CA ILE A 289 1.59 9.82 1.22
C ILE A 289 3.06 10.12 1.55
N GLY A 290 3.91 10.08 0.52
CA GLY A 290 5.35 10.25 0.63
C GLY A 290 6.07 8.93 0.58
N LEU A 291 7.15 8.89 -0.20
CA LEU A 291 7.97 7.69 -0.38
C LEU A 291 8.41 7.10 0.98
N PRO A 292 8.48 5.76 1.11
CA PRO A 292 8.88 5.15 2.37
C PRO A 292 10.26 5.64 2.81
N ALA A 293 10.33 6.17 4.01
CA ALA A 293 11.54 6.78 4.55
C ALA A 293 11.77 6.39 6.00
N GLY A 294 13.02 6.10 6.33
CA GLY A 294 13.42 5.65 7.66
C GLY A 294 14.77 4.96 7.65
N GLU A 295 15.10 4.33 8.77
CA GLU A 295 16.31 3.51 8.84
C GLU A 295 16.15 2.21 8.06
N VAL A 296 17.28 1.66 7.61
CA VAL A 296 17.35 0.32 7.01
C VAL A 296 18.16 -0.59 7.93
N PRO A 297 17.52 -1.27 8.90
CA PRO A 297 18.19 -2.23 9.75
C PRO A 297 18.81 -3.38 8.94
N ALA A 298 20.02 -3.76 9.31
CA ALA A 298 20.66 -4.99 8.85
C ALA A 298 20.07 -6.21 9.59
N GLY A 299 20.50 -7.42 9.22
CA GLY A 299 20.06 -8.67 9.86
C GLY A 299 20.44 -8.85 11.33
N ALA A 300 21.20 -7.93 11.93
CA ALA A 300 21.55 -7.95 13.35
C ALA A 300 20.87 -6.81 14.12
N PRO A 301 20.37 -7.06 15.35
CA PRO A 301 19.71 -6.03 16.15
C PRO A 301 20.59 -4.80 16.38
N GLY A 302 20.00 -3.62 16.17
CA GLY A 302 20.66 -2.33 16.43
C GLY A 302 21.70 -1.91 15.39
N ILE A 303 21.92 -2.71 14.33
CA ILE A 303 22.82 -2.36 13.22
C ILE A 303 21.99 -1.86 12.03
N CYS A 304 22.36 -0.71 11.48
CA CYS A 304 21.68 -0.06 10.36
C CYS A 304 22.65 0.27 9.22
N LEU A 305 22.11 0.30 8.01
CA LEU A 305 22.75 0.87 6.83
C LEU A 305 22.94 2.37 7.05
N ARG A 306 24.15 2.88 6.82
CA ARG A 306 24.51 4.27 7.09
C ARG A 306 25.35 4.88 5.97
N HIS A 307 25.31 6.20 5.87
CA HIS A 307 26.14 6.98 4.97
C HIS A 307 26.66 8.25 5.68
N GLY A 308 27.73 8.83 5.14
CA GLY A 308 28.25 10.11 5.62
C GLY A 308 27.20 11.22 5.53
N GLY A 309 27.25 12.16 6.48
CA GLY A 309 26.32 13.31 6.54
C GLY A 309 26.33 14.13 5.25
N GLY A 310 25.15 14.53 4.77
CA GLY A 310 24.98 15.36 3.56
C GLY A 310 24.54 14.59 2.30
N GLY A 311 24.71 13.27 2.25
CA GLY A 311 24.15 12.44 1.16
C GLY A 311 24.70 12.77 -0.23
N LEU A 312 25.99 13.11 -0.31
CA LEU A 312 26.66 13.50 -1.57
C LEU A 312 27.17 12.28 -2.35
N ALA A 313 27.28 12.41 -3.67
CA ALA A 313 27.92 11.41 -4.51
C ALA A 313 29.38 11.14 -4.08
N GLY A 314 29.82 9.89 -4.17
CA GLY A 314 31.12 9.41 -3.68
C GLY A 314 31.16 9.08 -2.19
N THR A 315 30.10 9.38 -1.43
CA THR A 315 30.04 9.07 0.01
C THR A 315 30.09 7.55 0.24
N PRO A 316 30.99 7.05 1.10
CA PRO A 316 31.01 5.65 1.48
C PRO A 316 29.73 5.23 2.21
N VAL A 317 29.24 4.03 1.91
CA VAL A 317 28.13 3.39 2.62
C VAL A 317 28.68 2.27 3.49
N THR A 318 28.28 2.27 4.75
CA THR A 318 28.78 1.36 5.79
C THR A 318 27.61 0.84 6.62
N VAL A 319 27.89 -0.07 7.57
CA VAL A 319 26.96 -0.40 8.66
C VAL A 319 27.47 0.15 9.99
N GLY A 320 26.56 0.38 10.93
CA GLY A 320 26.86 0.88 12.26
C GLY A 320 25.62 0.92 13.14
N SER A 321 25.72 1.50 14.33
CA SER A 321 24.58 1.63 15.24
C SER A 321 23.44 2.42 14.59
N CYS A 322 22.21 1.94 14.75
CA CYS A 322 21.01 2.69 14.41
C CYS A 322 20.92 3.96 15.27
N GLY A 323 20.40 5.05 14.71
CA GLY A 323 20.22 6.34 15.37
C GLY A 323 21.51 7.07 15.76
N ASP A 324 22.65 6.70 15.18
CA ASP A 324 23.94 7.36 15.46
C ASP A 324 23.89 8.85 15.04
N PRO A 325 24.08 9.80 15.98
CA PRO A 325 24.00 11.23 15.68
C PRO A 325 25.16 11.77 14.83
N GLY A 326 26.26 11.02 14.68
CA GLY A 326 27.45 11.41 13.92
C GLY A 326 27.41 11.06 12.42
N VAL A 327 26.42 10.27 12.00
CA VAL A 327 26.23 9.82 10.61
C VAL A 327 24.75 9.83 10.25
N SER A 328 24.42 9.69 8.96
CA SER A 328 23.03 9.53 8.56
C SER A 328 22.67 8.05 8.47
N THR A 329 21.58 7.67 9.13
CA THR A 329 20.92 6.36 8.98
C THR A 329 19.59 6.47 8.22
N GLY A 330 19.21 7.67 7.77
CA GLY A 330 17.96 7.91 7.05
C GLY A 330 18.07 7.58 5.57
N TRP A 331 17.15 6.75 5.09
CA TRP A 331 17.03 6.34 3.69
C TRP A 331 15.61 6.59 3.18
N THR A 332 15.50 6.90 1.89
CA THR A 332 14.22 6.94 1.16
C THR A 332 14.20 5.87 0.08
N VAL A 333 13.15 5.07 0.03
CA VAL A 333 12.94 4.04 -1.02
C VAL A 333 12.11 4.66 -2.14
N GLY A 334 12.68 4.77 -3.33
CA GLY A 334 12.00 5.26 -4.52
C GLY A 334 11.11 4.21 -5.18
N ASN A 335 10.02 4.64 -5.83
CA ASN A 335 9.16 3.78 -6.65
C ASN A 335 9.82 3.32 -7.96
N ASP A 336 11.02 3.82 -8.26
CA ASP A 336 11.89 3.31 -9.31
C ASP A 336 12.82 2.18 -8.81
N GLY A 337 12.75 1.80 -7.53
CA GLY A 337 13.62 0.82 -6.90
C GLY A 337 14.94 1.40 -6.36
N SER A 338 15.14 2.71 -6.38
CA SER A 338 16.32 3.34 -5.78
C SER A 338 16.26 3.36 -4.25
N LEU A 339 17.41 3.18 -3.59
CA LEU A 339 17.61 3.54 -2.18
C LEU A 339 18.38 4.85 -2.14
N ARG A 340 17.82 5.88 -1.50
CA ARG A 340 18.38 7.24 -1.52
C ARG A 340 18.86 7.66 -0.14
N GLY A 341 20.11 8.10 -0.07
CA GLY A 341 20.68 8.77 1.10
C GLY A 341 20.76 10.27 0.80
N GLY A 342 19.75 11.03 1.23
CA GLY A 342 19.59 12.43 0.78
C GLY A 342 19.20 12.51 -0.70
N ALA A 343 19.93 13.31 -1.49
CA ALA A 343 19.68 13.51 -2.92
C ALA A 343 20.39 12.46 -3.82
N ALA A 344 21.27 11.63 -3.25
CA ALA A 344 22.03 10.63 -3.96
C ALA A 344 21.45 9.21 -3.82
N CYS A 345 21.75 8.37 -4.79
CA CYS A 345 21.28 6.99 -4.90
C CYS A 345 22.39 6.01 -4.51
N LEU A 346 22.00 4.93 -3.83
CA LEU A 346 22.86 3.79 -3.52
C LEU A 346 23.21 3.05 -4.81
N ALA A 347 24.49 2.96 -5.15
CA ALA A 347 24.97 2.33 -6.37
C ALA A 347 26.32 1.62 -6.17
N PRO A 348 26.55 0.45 -6.78
CA PRO A 348 27.87 -0.14 -6.88
C PRO A 348 28.75 0.67 -7.86
N THR A 349 30.06 0.70 -7.61
CA THR A 349 31.03 1.32 -8.53
C THR A 349 31.49 0.38 -9.65
N ALA A 350 31.37 -0.94 -9.44
CA ALA A 350 31.57 -2.02 -10.42
C ALA A 350 30.99 -3.34 -9.88
N ASP A 351 31.11 -4.43 -10.65
CA ASP A 351 30.79 -5.76 -10.11
C ASP A 351 31.74 -6.14 -8.98
N ARG A 352 31.18 -6.75 -7.92
CA ARG A 352 31.91 -7.15 -6.72
C ARG A 352 32.69 -6.01 -6.04
N SER A 353 32.21 -4.77 -6.18
CA SER A 353 32.85 -3.58 -5.64
C SER A 353 32.26 -3.12 -4.31
N ALA A 354 32.84 -2.05 -3.76
CA ALA A 354 32.17 -1.21 -2.77
C ALA A 354 30.89 -0.60 -3.36
N VAL A 355 29.90 -0.42 -2.50
CA VAL A 355 28.65 0.30 -2.80
C VAL A 355 28.72 1.66 -2.12
N THR A 356 28.45 2.72 -2.86
CA THR A 356 28.56 4.11 -2.41
C THR A 356 27.30 4.88 -2.77
N LEU A 357 27.22 6.15 -2.35
CA LEU A 357 26.27 7.08 -2.92
C LEU A 357 26.77 7.61 -4.26
N ALA A 358 25.87 7.77 -5.23
CA ALA A 358 26.12 8.34 -6.55
C ALA A 358 24.98 9.26 -6.96
N GLU A 359 25.22 10.18 -7.90
CA GLU A 359 24.15 11.01 -8.45
C GLU A 359 23.05 10.14 -9.05
N CYS A 360 21.79 10.43 -8.74
CA CYS A 360 20.67 9.64 -9.25
C CYS A 360 20.47 9.88 -10.76
N THR A 361 20.76 8.85 -11.55
CA THR A 361 20.59 8.79 -13.01
C THR A 361 19.25 8.17 -13.42
N GLY A 362 18.61 7.40 -12.54
CA GLY A 362 17.40 6.62 -12.83
C GLY A 362 17.64 5.33 -13.63
N GLY A 363 18.91 5.02 -13.93
CA GLY A 363 19.33 3.78 -14.58
C GLY A 363 19.16 2.53 -13.69
N SER A 364 19.23 1.35 -14.29
CA SER A 364 19.08 0.06 -13.59
C SER A 364 20.20 -0.22 -12.58
N ALA A 365 21.41 0.33 -12.83
CA ALA A 365 22.56 0.25 -11.95
C ALA A 365 22.37 0.91 -10.55
N GLN A 366 21.25 1.61 -10.34
CA GLN A 366 20.91 2.28 -9.08
C GLN A 366 19.64 1.73 -8.45
N ARG A 367 19.20 0.55 -8.91
CA ARG A 367 17.98 -0.10 -8.46
C ARG A 367 18.32 -1.33 -7.61
N TRP A 368 17.43 -1.60 -6.67
CA TRP A 368 17.54 -2.70 -5.74
C TRP A 368 16.20 -3.43 -5.68
N THR A 369 16.21 -4.70 -6.05
CA THR A 369 15.04 -5.57 -6.02
C THR A 369 15.03 -6.34 -4.71
N PRO A 370 14.03 -6.14 -3.84
CA PRO A 370 13.82 -7.02 -2.70
C PRO A 370 13.58 -8.45 -3.18
N VAL A 371 14.26 -9.41 -2.56
CA VAL A 371 14.06 -10.85 -2.81
C VAL A 371 14.00 -11.60 -1.49
N ALA A 372 13.47 -12.82 -1.54
CA ALA A 372 13.28 -13.69 -0.38
C ALA A 372 14.46 -13.68 0.61
N GLY A 373 14.12 -13.61 1.91
CA GLY A 373 15.08 -13.52 3.00
C GLY A 373 15.59 -12.10 3.25
N GLN A 374 14.81 -11.07 2.92
CA GLN A 374 15.16 -9.65 3.11
C GLN A 374 16.44 -9.22 2.37
N ARG A 375 16.75 -9.85 1.24
CA ARG A 375 17.94 -9.50 0.46
C ARG A 375 17.59 -8.44 -0.57
N LEU A 376 18.57 -7.62 -0.93
CA LEU A 376 18.44 -6.62 -1.99
C LEU A 376 19.36 -7.02 -3.15
N LYS A 377 18.76 -7.46 -4.26
CA LYS A 377 19.48 -7.87 -5.46
C LYS A 377 19.65 -6.69 -6.40
N HIS A 378 20.85 -6.52 -6.91
CA HIS A 378 21.17 -5.57 -7.97
C HIS A 378 20.83 -6.22 -9.33
N PRO A 379 19.94 -5.61 -10.14
CA PRO A 379 19.41 -6.27 -11.33
C PRO A 379 20.47 -6.53 -12.39
N ASP A 380 21.39 -5.59 -12.63
CA ASP A 380 22.37 -5.69 -13.73
C ASP A 380 23.43 -6.78 -13.48
N SER A 381 23.84 -6.96 -12.23
CA SER A 381 24.91 -7.91 -11.87
C SER A 381 24.39 -9.24 -11.33
N GLY A 382 23.12 -9.28 -10.92
CA GLY A 382 22.52 -10.42 -10.23
C GLY A 382 23.05 -10.68 -8.82
N LEU A 383 23.92 -9.82 -8.29
CA LEU A 383 24.53 -9.91 -6.96
C LEU A 383 23.67 -9.19 -5.91
N CYS A 384 23.90 -9.46 -4.63
CA CYS A 384 23.15 -8.90 -3.51
C CYS A 384 23.98 -7.86 -2.72
N LEU A 385 23.29 -6.87 -2.16
CA LEU A 385 23.82 -5.93 -1.19
C LEU A 385 24.24 -6.69 0.07
N GLY A 386 25.49 -6.57 0.48
CA GLY A 386 25.98 -7.20 1.70
C GLY A 386 27.17 -6.50 2.29
N THR A 387 27.57 -6.89 3.50
CA THR A 387 28.74 -6.29 4.13
C THR A 387 30.05 -6.97 3.70
N ALA A 388 31.12 -6.18 3.68
CA ALA A 388 32.47 -6.64 3.37
C ALA A 388 32.88 -7.75 4.36
N GLY A 389 33.36 -8.87 3.83
CA GLY A 389 33.73 -10.05 4.62
C GLY A 389 32.58 -10.70 5.41
N GLY A 390 31.34 -10.19 5.31
CA GLY A 390 30.21 -10.63 6.14
C GLY A 390 30.24 -10.07 7.56
N ALA A 391 31.11 -9.08 7.84
CA ALA A 391 31.22 -8.46 9.15
C ALA A 391 30.08 -7.46 9.39
N LEU A 392 29.71 -7.27 10.65
CA LEU A 392 28.69 -6.29 11.08
C LEU A 392 29.24 -5.31 12.12
N ALA A 393 30.58 -5.24 12.24
CA ALA A 393 31.24 -4.26 13.09
C ALA A 393 30.98 -2.85 12.54
N ASP A 394 30.88 -1.87 13.44
CA ASP A 394 30.71 -0.48 13.04
C ASP A 394 31.85 -0.04 12.09
N GLY A 395 31.47 0.54 10.95
CA GLY A 395 32.42 0.98 9.92
C GLY A 395 32.61 -0.01 8.80
N THR A 396 32.05 -1.22 8.91
CA THR A 396 32.16 -2.22 7.85
C THR A 396 31.52 -1.68 6.57
N ALA A 397 32.29 -1.67 5.48
CA ALA A 397 31.82 -1.23 4.18
C ALA A 397 30.72 -2.14 3.63
N VAL A 398 29.81 -1.55 2.87
CA VAL A 398 28.82 -2.29 2.09
C VAL A 398 29.37 -2.55 0.69
N THR A 399 29.14 -3.76 0.21
CA THR A 399 29.72 -4.31 -1.01
C THR A 399 28.70 -5.12 -1.78
N LEU A 400 28.91 -5.23 -3.08
CA LEU A 400 28.12 -6.10 -3.93
C LEU A 400 28.70 -7.52 -3.89
N ARG A 401 27.90 -8.53 -3.57
CA ARG A 401 28.39 -9.90 -3.30
C ARG A 401 27.47 -10.99 -3.83
N PRO A 402 27.95 -12.23 -4.04
CA PRO A 402 27.08 -13.35 -4.34
C PRO A 402 25.96 -13.45 -3.31
N CYS A 403 24.73 -13.63 -3.78
CA CYS A 403 23.56 -13.75 -2.93
C CYS A 403 23.65 -15.01 -2.05
N ALA A 404 23.53 -14.84 -0.74
CA ALA A 404 23.58 -15.90 0.25
C ALA A 404 22.60 -15.58 1.38
N ASP A 405 21.92 -16.58 1.93
CA ASP A 405 21.04 -16.37 3.09
C ASP A 405 21.87 -16.21 4.37
N THR A 406 22.38 -15.00 4.59
CA THR A 406 23.24 -14.66 5.72
C THR A 406 22.76 -13.38 6.36
N VAL A 407 22.96 -13.23 7.68
CA VAL A 407 22.61 -12.00 8.43
C VAL A 407 23.22 -10.73 7.83
N ALA A 408 24.38 -10.85 7.17
CA ALA A 408 25.11 -9.77 6.51
C ALA A 408 24.51 -9.29 5.18
N GLN A 409 23.45 -9.95 4.68
CA GLN A 409 22.73 -9.58 3.46
C GLN A 409 21.23 -9.32 3.70
N ARG A 410 20.79 -9.26 4.95
CA ARG A 410 19.40 -8.97 5.31
C ARG A 410 19.25 -7.48 5.56
N TRP A 411 18.27 -6.86 4.92
CA TRP A 411 17.98 -5.43 4.98
C TRP A 411 16.48 -5.22 5.11
N LYS A 412 16.04 -4.64 6.22
CA LYS A 412 14.64 -4.30 6.43
C LYS A 412 14.36 -2.90 5.89
N LEU A 413 13.62 -2.81 4.79
CA LEU A 413 13.25 -1.53 4.20
C LEU A 413 12.16 -0.80 5.02
N PRO A 414 12.10 0.54 5.00
CA PRO A 414 11.22 1.35 5.83
C PRO A 414 9.79 1.48 5.26
N TYR A 415 9.23 0.39 4.73
CA TYR A 415 7.81 0.30 4.35
C TYR A 415 7.12 -0.89 4.99
N ASN A 416 5.81 -0.78 5.12
CA ASN A 416 4.95 -1.86 5.55
C ASN A 416 4.53 -2.69 4.33
N GLY A 417 4.92 -3.96 4.30
CA GLY A 417 4.63 -4.89 3.23
C GLY A 417 5.33 -6.20 3.52
N VAL A 418 4.67 -7.34 3.30
CA VAL A 418 5.34 -8.64 3.45
C VAL A 418 6.55 -8.64 2.50
N ALA A 419 7.74 -8.97 3.02
CA ALA A 419 9.02 -8.98 2.31
C ALA A 419 9.65 -10.36 2.34
#